data_AF-A0A1F5E9J2-F1
#
_entry.id   AF-A0A1F5E9J2-F1
#
_cell.length_a   1.000
_cell.length_b   1.000
_cell.length_c   1.000
_cell.angle_alpha   90.00
_cell.angle_beta   90.00
_cell.angle_gamma   90.00
#
_symmetry.space_group_name_H-M   'P 1'
#
loop_
_entity.id
_entity.type
_entity.pdbx_description
1 polymer ?
#
loop_
_entity_poly.entity_id
_entity_poly.type
_entity_poly.pdbx_seq_one_letter_code
_entity_poly.pdbx_strand_id
1 'polypeptide(L)'
;MVNFGSNKNLSNFRNPKIYSSNPKKERSLPKLPFALYRILFFILLLGAALYLVFFSAFFRVKEVIVEGNELVSIDEIIDAIPTGDNIFRINIEDLKSEVRGKVPEIKDMEIYRGIPDALKVVVLENDKAIIWESQGRKYLVNSQGVSYMDVTDMAGEFLELPRVVDSNNLTVKLNKRIVMPSFAAFVLNVNSNIEGLVNLEPEYYEVVETTVDVRLHTKSNYYIKFDTMRSSAKQLEDLKKVLVEKSPVITEYIDLRVPGWAYYK
;
A
#
# COMPACT_ATOMS: atom_id res chain seq x y z
N MET A 1 71.84 5.58 -112.26
CA MET A 1 71.42 4.24 -111.80
C MET A 1 70.52 4.44 -110.60
N VAL A 2 69.25 4.02 -110.49
CA VAL A 2 68.30 3.31 -111.35
C VAL A 2 66.92 3.81 -110.89
N ASN A 3 66.04 4.03 -111.86
CA ASN A 3 64.63 4.40 -111.73
C ASN A 3 63.80 3.16 -111.37
N PHE A 4 62.80 3.26 -110.50
CA PHE A 4 61.54 2.48 -110.62
C PHE A 4 60.44 3.12 -109.76
N GLY A 5 59.42 3.67 -110.44
CA GLY A 5 58.13 3.97 -109.81
C GLY A 5 57.23 2.73 -109.74
N SER A 6 56.16 2.83 -108.93
CA SER A 6 54.83 2.30 -109.24
C SER A 6 53.82 2.66 -108.14
N ASN A 7 52.98 3.65 -108.44
CA ASN A 7 51.51 3.54 -108.50
C ASN A 7 50.79 2.53 -107.56
N LYS A 8 49.86 3.02 -106.73
CA LYS A 8 48.41 2.70 -106.82
C LYS A 8 47.60 3.34 -105.69
N ASN A 9 46.66 4.20 -106.08
CA ASN A 9 45.42 4.49 -105.36
C ASN A 9 44.62 3.19 -105.17
N LEU A 10 44.01 3.01 -103.99
CA LEU A 10 42.86 2.16 -103.62
C LEU A 10 42.83 2.15 -102.07
N SER A 11 41.87 2.74 -101.35
CA SER A 11 40.50 2.22 -101.25
C SER A 11 39.74 3.00 -100.16
N ASN A 12 38.54 3.47 -100.50
CA ASN A 12 37.53 3.95 -99.54
C ASN A 12 36.98 2.74 -98.78
N PHE A 13 37.46 2.48 -97.56
CA PHE A 13 36.80 1.55 -96.65
C PHE A 13 35.83 2.31 -95.74
N ARG A 14 34.54 2.02 -95.91
CA ARG A 14 33.45 2.43 -95.02
C ARG A 14 33.71 1.82 -93.63
N ASN A 15 33.92 2.64 -92.61
CA ASN A 15 33.94 2.20 -91.21
C ASN A 15 32.53 1.71 -90.79
N PRO A 16 32.32 0.43 -90.47
CA PRO A 16 31.06 0.01 -89.85
C PRO A 16 31.01 0.55 -88.41
N LYS A 17 29.85 1.08 -87.99
CA LYS A 17 29.62 1.46 -86.59
C LYS A 17 29.61 0.18 -85.75
N ILE A 18 30.66 -0.04 -84.98
CA ILE A 18 30.71 -1.12 -83.98
C ILE A 18 29.76 -0.74 -82.85
N TYR A 19 28.61 -1.39 -82.78
CA TYR A 19 27.73 -1.30 -81.62
C TYR A 19 28.31 -2.18 -80.51
N SER A 20 29.07 -1.59 -79.59
CA SER A 20 29.42 -2.25 -78.34
C SER A 20 28.17 -2.33 -77.46
N SER A 21 27.88 -3.51 -76.90
CA SER A 21 26.83 -3.66 -75.89
C SER A 21 27.08 -2.68 -74.74
N ASN A 22 26.10 -1.81 -74.45
CA ASN A 22 26.16 -0.98 -73.24
C ASN A 22 26.29 -1.92 -72.03
N PRO A 23 27.35 -1.77 -71.20
CA PRO A 23 27.45 -2.59 -70.00
C PRO A 23 26.21 -2.32 -69.13
N LYS A 24 25.53 -3.39 -68.73
CA LYS A 24 24.37 -3.32 -67.84
C LYS A 24 24.86 -2.64 -66.56
N LYS A 25 24.46 -1.39 -66.33
CA LYS A 25 24.84 -0.64 -65.11
C LYS A 25 24.20 -1.39 -63.94
N GLU A 26 25.00 -2.23 -63.28
CA GLU A 26 24.58 -2.90 -62.05
C GLU A 26 24.08 -1.80 -61.10
N ARG A 27 22.82 -1.90 -60.69
CA ARG A 27 22.24 -0.97 -59.73
C ARG A 27 22.95 -1.23 -58.40
N SER A 28 24.00 -0.47 -58.12
CA SER A 28 24.68 -0.52 -56.84
C SER A 28 23.66 -0.15 -55.76
N LEU A 29 23.43 -1.07 -54.83
CA LEU A 29 22.60 -0.82 -53.66
C LEU A 29 23.08 0.49 -52.99
N PRO A 30 22.15 1.36 -52.54
CA PRO A 30 22.54 2.60 -51.87
C PRO A 30 23.41 2.25 -50.66
N LYS A 31 24.66 2.72 -50.64
CA LYS A 31 25.59 2.50 -49.53
C LYS A 31 25.11 3.32 -48.34
N LEU A 32 24.57 2.66 -47.32
CA LEU A 32 24.25 3.30 -46.06
C LEU A 32 25.53 3.93 -45.47
N PRO A 33 25.46 5.15 -44.91
CA PRO A 33 26.64 5.81 -44.37
C PRO A 33 27.21 4.96 -43.22
N PHE A 34 28.54 4.80 -43.18
CA PHE A 34 29.25 4.01 -42.18
C PHE A 34 28.87 4.37 -40.72
N ALA A 35 28.50 5.64 -40.48
CA ALA A 35 27.99 6.11 -39.21
C ALA A 35 26.70 5.39 -38.74
N LEU A 36 25.80 5.01 -39.66
CA LEU A 36 24.56 4.32 -39.32
C LEU A 36 24.81 2.90 -38.82
N TYR A 37 25.77 2.18 -39.41
CA TYR A 37 26.17 0.85 -38.94
C TYR A 37 26.78 0.90 -37.53
N ARG A 38 27.55 1.96 -37.23
CA ARG A 38 28.09 2.18 -35.88
C ARG A 38 26.97 2.42 -34.86
N ILE A 39 26.00 3.27 -35.19
CA ILE A 39 24.85 3.55 -34.32
C ILE A 39 24.05 2.26 -34.07
N LEU A 40 23.73 1.51 -35.13
CA LEU A 40 22.99 0.25 -35.02
C LEU A 40 23.74 -0.78 -34.18
N PHE A 41 25.06 -0.88 -34.33
CA PHE A 41 25.90 -1.75 -33.51
C PHE A 41 25.87 -1.36 -32.03
N PHE A 42 25.96 -0.08 -31.69
CA PHE A 42 25.84 0.38 -30.30
C PHE A 42 24.45 0.14 -29.72
N ILE A 43 23.39 0.34 -30.50
CA ILE A 43 22.01 0.01 -30.07
C ILE A 43 21.88 -1.48 -29.81
N LEU A 44 22.42 -2.33 -30.68
CA LEU A 44 22.42 -3.79 -30.51
C LEU A 44 23.20 -4.20 -29.25
N LEU A 45 24.38 -3.63 -29.03
CA LEU A 45 25.18 -3.89 -27.82
C LEU A 45 24.44 -3.47 -26.55
N LEU A 46 23.82 -2.29 -26.56
CA LEU A 46 23.03 -1.82 -25.43
C LEU A 46 21.83 -2.74 -25.16
N GLY A 47 21.12 -3.15 -26.21
CA GLY A 47 20.02 -4.10 -26.11
C GLY A 47 20.45 -5.46 -25.54
N ALA A 48 21.59 -5.99 -25.98
CA ALA A 48 22.17 -7.22 -25.46
C ALA A 48 22.60 -7.07 -23.98
N ALA A 49 23.20 -5.94 -23.61
CA ALA A 49 23.57 -5.66 -22.22
C ALA A 49 22.34 -5.58 -21.30
N LEU A 50 21.29 -4.85 -21.72
CA LEU A 50 20.03 -4.79 -20.99
C LEU A 50 19.40 -6.18 -20.86
N TYR A 51 19.35 -6.96 -21.94
CA TYR A 51 18.85 -8.34 -21.90
C TYR A 51 19.60 -9.17 -20.85
N LEU A 52 20.93 -9.10 -20.82
CA LEU A 52 21.72 -9.81 -19.79
C LEU A 52 21.36 -9.32 -18.38
N VAL A 53 21.16 -8.02 -18.15
CA VAL A 53 20.79 -7.49 -16.83
C VAL A 53 19.41 -8.01 -16.37
N PHE A 54 18.40 -8.00 -17.23
CA PHE A 54 17.03 -8.42 -16.90
C PHE A 54 16.87 -9.95 -16.74
N PHE A 55 17.75 -10.75 -17.34
CA PHE A 55 17.68 -12.22 -17.31
C PHE A 55 18.84 -12.89 -16.54
N SER A 56 19.79 -12.12 -16.01
CA SER A 56 20.90 -12.65 -15.22
C SER A 56 20.44 -13.13 -13.84
N ALA A 57 20.99 -14.26 -13.41
CA ALA A 57 20.85 -14.77 -12.05
C ALA A 57 21.56 -13.90 -11.00
N PHE A 58 22.50 -13.04 -11.42
CA PHE A 58 23.23 -12.13 -10.54
C PHE A 58 22.33 -11.09 -9.87
N PHE A 59 21.25 -10.68 -10.55
CA PHE A 59 20.29 -9.67 -10.06
C PHE A 59 19.01 -10.30 -9.50
N ARG A 60 19.02 -11.60 -9.18
CA ARG A 60 17.88 -12.24 -8.50
C ARG A 60 17.86 -11.82 -7.04
N VAL A 61 16.68 -11.54 -6.51
CA VAL A 61 16.52 -11.22 -5.09
C VAL A 61 16.89 -12.44 -4.25
N LYS A 62 17.93 -12.31 -3.43
CA LYS A 62 18.42 -13.32 -2.49
C LYS A 62 18.22 -12.90 -1.04
N GLU A 63 18.26 -11.60 -0.78
CA GLU A 63 18.17 -11.04 0.55
C GLU A 63 16.99 -10.07 0.62
N VAL A 64 16.22 -10.18 1.70
CA VAL A 64 15.14 -9.24 2.03
C VAL A 64 15.43 -8.72 3.43
N ILE A 65 15.66 -7.42 3.53
CA ILE A 65 15.95 -6.73 4.78
C ILE A 65 14.67 -6.01 5.19
N VAL A 66 14.07 -6.40 6.32
CA VAL A 66 12.86 -5.80 6.86
C VAL A 66 13.23 -4.88 8.02
N GLU A 67 12.70 -3.65 8.01
CA GLU A 67 12.86 -2.66 9.07
C GLU A 67 11.50 -2.06 9.46
N GLY A 68 11.35 -1.68 10.73
CA GLY A 68 10.14 -1.02 11.24
C GLY A 68 9.00 -1.96 11.64
N ASN A 69 9.23 -3.28 11.62
CA ASN A 69 8.30 -4.26 12.17
C ASN A 69 8.44 -4.32 13.70
N GLU A 70 7.32 -4.33 14.40
CA GLU A 70 7.26 -4.40 15.87
C GLU A 70 6.37 -5.56 16.33
N LEU A 71 5.19 -5.70 15.73
CA LEU A 71 4.21 -6.75 16.02
C LEU A 71 4.22 -7.86 14.98
N VAL A 72 4.47 -7.54 13.72
CA VAL A 72 4.49 -8.52 12.62
C VAL A 72 5.86 -9.19 12.56
N SER A 73 5.86 -10.51 12.38
CA SER A 73 7.10 -11.28 12.26
C SER A 73 7.80 -11.00 10.93
N ILE A 74 9.14 -11.01 10.93
CA ILE A 74 9.93 -10.81 9.71
C ILE A 74 9.61 -11.90 8.68
N ASP A 75 9.48 -13.15 9.13
CA ASP A 75 9.24 -14.30 8.26
C ASP A 75 7.92 -14.17 7.48
N GLU A 76 6.85 -13.69 8.14
CA GLU A 76 5.56 -13.46 7.50
C GLU A 76 5.63 -12.40 6.38
N ILE A 77 6.44 -11.36 6.56
CA ILE A 77 6.67 -10.32 5.54
C ILE A 77 7.51 -10.89 4.39
N ILE A 78 8.53 -11.71 4.70
CA ILE A 78 9.39 -12.33 3.68
C ILE A 78 8.61 -13.34 2.85
N ASP A 79 7.77 -14.16 3.46
CA ASP A 79 6.92 -15.16 2.78
C ASP A 79 5.92 -14.51 1.82
N ALA A 80 5.55 -13.25 2.09
CA ALA A 80 4.70 -12.48 1.20
C ALA A 80 5.44 -11.97 -0.06
N ILE A 81 6.78 -12.01 -0.10
CA ILE A 81 7.62 -11.45 -1.17
C ILE A 81 8.15 -12.56 -2.09
N PRO A 82 8.02 -12.42 -3.43
CA PRO A 82 8.52 -13.41 -4.38
C PRO A 82 10.05 -13.36 -4.46
N THR A 83 10.71 -14.21 -3.68
CA THR A 83 12.16 -14.40 -3.73
C THR A 83 12.58 -15.16 -5.00
N GLY A 84 13.79 -14.89 -5.50
CA GLY A 84 14.34 -15.55 -6.69
C GLY A 84 14.02 -14.91 -8.04
N ASP A 85 13.11 -13.92 -8.09
CA ASP A 85 12.88 -13.11 -9.28
C ASP A 85 13.95 -12.04 -9.49
N ASN A 86 14.13 -11.58 -10.72
CA ASN A 86 15.07 -10.51 -11.04
C ASN A 86 14.55 -9.17 -10.50
N ILE A 87 15.38 -8.46 -9.74
CA ILE A 87 15.04 -7.23 -9.03
C ILE A 87 14.49 -6.11 -9.94
N PHE A 88 14.92 -6.08 -11.21
CA PHE A 88 14.46 -5.09 -12.19
C PHE A 88 13.11 -5.46 -12.82
N ARG A 89 12.68 -6.72 -12.71
CA ARG A 89 11.40 -7.20 -13.24
C ARG A 89 10.25 -7.08 -12.24
N ILE A 90 10.57 -6.96 -10.96
CA ILE A 90 9.57 -6.81 -9.89
C ILE A 90 8.93 -5.41 -10.02
N ASN A 91 7.59 -5.37 -10.14
CA ASN A 91 6.84 -4.14 -9.96
C ASN A 91 6.66 -3.89 -8.46
N ILE A 92 7.20 -2.77 -7.96
CA ILE A 92 7.16 -2.44 -6.54
C ILE A 92 5.74 -2.16 -6.05
N GLU A 93 4.92 -1.47 -6.82
CA GLU A 93 3.57 -1.08 -6.37
C GLU A 93 2.61 -2.27 -6.33
N ASP A 94 2.76 -3.20 -7.29
CA ASP A 94 2.02 -4.46 -7.28
C ASP A 94 2.44 -5.32 -6.08
N LEU A 95 3.75 -5.42 -5.82
CA LEU A 95 4.30 -6.14 -4.67
C LEU A 95 3.81 -5.54 -3.34
N LYS A 96 3.83 -4.22 -3.20
CA LYS A 96 3.29 -3.54 -2.00
C LYS A 96 1.82 -3.91 -1.78
N SER A 97 1.03 -3.93 -2.84
CA SER A 97 -0.40 -4.27 -2.77
C SER A 97 -0.63 -5.74 -2.41
N GLU A 98 0.19 -6.64 -2.95
CA GLU A 98 0.14 -8.07 -2.62
C GLU A 98 0.49 -8.32 -1.15
N VAL A 99 1.59 -7.73 -0.65
CA VAL A 99 2.03 -7.88 0.74
C VAL A 99 0.97 -7.35 1.71
N ARG A 100 0.40 -6.15 1.47
CA ARG A 100 -0.70 -5.61 2.30
C ARG A 100 -1.97 -6.45 2.25
N GLY A 101 -2.21 -7.17 1.16
CA GLY A 101 -3.34 -8.10 1.05
C GLY A 101 -3.16 -9.37 1.89
N LYS A 102 -1.91 -9.80 2.10
CA LYS A 102 -1.56 -10.97 2.92
C LYS A 102 -1.36 -10.62 4.40
N VAL A 103 -0.84 -9.43 4.68
CA VAL A 103 -0.47 -8.96 6.03
C VAL A 103 -1.21 -7.64 6.33
N PRO A 104 -2.50 -7.69 6.72
CA PRO A 104 -3.35 -6.52 6.93
C PRO A 104 -2.89 -5.61 8.07
N GLU A 105 -2.05 -6.11 8.98
CA GLU A 105 -1.42 -5.37 10.06
C GLU A 105 -0.51 -4.25 9.54
N ILE A 106 0.02 -4.38 8.32
CA ILE A 106 0.87 -3.34 7.70
C ILE A 106 -0.01 -2.16 7.25
N LYS A 107 0.21 -1.00 7.88
CA LYS A 107 -0.44 0.27 7.53
C LYS A 107 0.15 0.87 6.27
N ASP A 108 1.47 0.92 6.18
CA ASP A 108 2.18 1.46 5.04
C ASP A 108 3.52 0.73 4.85
N MET A 109 4.07 0.81 3.65
CA MET A 109 5.35 0.17 3.36
C MET A 109 6.06 0.84 2.19
N GLU A 110 7.39 0.91 2.30
CA GLU A 110 8.28 1.33 1.23
C GLU A 110 9.26 0.21 0.88
N ILE A 111 9.49 0.01 -0.40
CA ILE A 111 10.39 -1.03 -0.89
C ILE A 111 11.46 -0.39 -1.77
N TYR A 112 12.71 -0.54 -1.35
CA TYR A 112 13.89 -0.04 -2.05
C TYR A 112 14.69 -1.19 -2.65
N ARG A 113 15.20 -0.99 -3.87
CA ARG A 113 16.08 -1.96 -4.52
C ARG A 113 17.52 -1.76 -4.06
N GLY A 114 18.04 -2.70 -3.28
CA GLY A 114 19.45 -2.81 -2.95
C GLY A 114 20.17 -3.61 -4.02
N ILE A 115 20.68 -2.94 -5.06
CA ILE A 115 21.41 -3.60 -6.14
C ILE A 115 22.71 -4.23 -5.58
N PRO A 116 23.09 -5.46 -5.98
CA PRO A 116 22.50 -6.22 -7.08
C PRO A 116 21.31 -7.13 -6.72
N ASP A 117 21.17 -7.61 -5.49
CA ASP A 117 20.33 -8.77 -5.16
C ASP A 117 19.52 -8.65 -3.85
N ALA A 118 19.37 -7.45 -3.30
CA ALA A 118 18.63 -7.22 -2.05
C ALA A 118 17.39 -6.34 -2.25
N LEU A 119 16.33 -6.63 -1.50
CA LEU A 119 15.20 -5.71 -1.30
C LEU A 119 15.22 -5.21 0.15
N LYS A 120 15.19 -3.90 0.34
CA LYS A 120 14.97 -3.29 1.65
C LYS A 120 13.50 -2.90 1.77
N VAL A 121 12.81 -3.47 2.74
CA VAL A 121 11.39 -3.26 3.02
C VAL A 121 11.29 -2.52 4.34
N VAL A 122 10.76 -1.30 4.30
CA VAL A 122 10.48 -0.50 5.48
C VAL A 122 8.98 -0.53 5.70
N VAL A 123 8.52 -1.08 6.83
CA VAL A 123 7.10 -1.19 7.16
C VAL A 123 6.71 -0.22 8.26
N LEU A 124 5.45 0.20 8.21
CA LEU A 124 4.77 0.88 9.29
C LEU A 124 3.52 0.06 9.61
N GLU A 125 3.36 -0.32 10.87
CA GLU A 125 2.23 -1.15 11.31
C GLU A 125 1.03 -0.31 11.75
N ASN A 126 -0.15 -0.93 11.73
CA ASN A 126 -1.35 -0.40 12.33
C ASN A 126 -1.30 -0.62 13.85
N ASP A 127 -1.60 0.44 14.60
CA ASP A 127 -1.91 0.30 16.02
C ASP A 127 -3.31 -0.30 16.23
N LYS A 128 -3.49 -1.00 17.35
CA LYS A 128 -4.77 -1.59 17.76
C LYS A 128 -5.49 -0.62 18.70
N ALA A 129 -6.53 0.07 18.22
CA ALA A 129 -7.26 1.03 19.04
C ALA A 129 -8.59 0.46 19.56
N ILE A 130 -9.50 0.09 18.66
CA ILE A 130 -10.85 -0.36 19.03
C ILE A 130 -11.27 -1.56 18.16
N ILE A 131 -12.22 -2.36 18.66
CA ILE A 131 -12.97 -3.31 17.83
C ILE A 131 -14.29 -2.64 17.46
N TRP A 132 -14.56 -2.50 16.16
CA TRP A 132 -15.85 -2.01 15.67
C TRP A 132 -16.72 -3.19 15.23
N GLU A 133 -17.89 -3.33 15.84
CA GLU A 133 -18.89 -4.35 15.53
C GLU A 133 -20.07 -3.74 14.79
N SER A 134 -20.36 -4.22 13.58
CA SER A 134 -21.51 -3.78 12.80
C SER A 134 -22.02 -4.92 11.94
N GLN A 135 -23.35 -5.07 11.84
CA GLN A 135 -23.99 -6.16 11.09
C GLN A 135 -23.50 -7.58 11.48
N GLY A 136 -23.16 -7.77 12.76
CA GLY A 136 -22.63 -9.05 13.28
C GLY A 136 -21.18 -9.36 12.88
N ARG A 137 -20.49 -8.45 12.20
CA ARG A 137 -19.07 -8.56 11.85
C ARG A 137 -18.23 -7.65 12.73
N LYS A 138 -16.98 -8.04 13.01
CA LYS A 138 -16.07 -7.32 13.89
C LYS A 138 -14.80 -6.94 13.14
N TYR A 139 -14.34 -5.71 13.33
CA TYR A 139 -13.21 -5.14 12.63
C TYR A 139 -12.22 -4.51 13.60
N LEU A 140 -10.93 -4.75 13.39
CA LEU A 140 -9.90 -3.93 14.03
C LEU A 140 -9.84 -2.57 13.38
N VAL A 141 -9.82 -1.55 14.22
CA VAL A 141 -9.73 -0.15 13.83
C VAL A 141 -8.57 0.49 14.59
N ASN A 142 -7.71 1.20 13.84
CA ASN A 142 -6.54 1.87 14.40
C ASN A 142 -6.90 3.25 15.00
N SER A 143 -5.94 3.94 15.64
CA SER A 143 -6.15 5.27 16.24
C SER A 143 -6.59 6.34 15.23
N GLN A 144 -6.34 6.11 13.94
CA GLN A 144 -6.79 6.99 12.86
C GLN A 144 -8.25 6.71 12.45
N GLY A 145 -8.91 5.73 13.06
CA GLY A 145 -10.28 5.35 12.75
C GLY A 145 -10.43 4.57 11.44
N VAL A 146 -9.34 3.96 10.95
CA VAL A 146 -9.34 3.13 9.74
C VAL A 146 -9.51 1.67 10.13
N SER A 147 -10.51 0.99 9.55
CA SER A 147 -10.64 -0.45 9.67
C SER A 147 -9.62 -1.13 8.75
N TYR A 148 -8.82 -2.05 9.27
CA TYR A 148 -7.75 -2.69 8.49
C TYR A 148 -7.85 -4.22 8.45
N MET A 149 -8.56 -4.84 9.41
CA MET A 149 -8.70 -6.30 9.48
C MET A 149 -10.11 -6.68 9.92
N ASP A 150 -10.68 -7.73 9.31
CA ASP A 150 -11.89 -8.40 9.79
C ASP A 150 -11.46 -9.49 10.77
N VAL A 151 -11.97 -9.40 11.99
CA VAL A 151 -11.63 -10.30 13.11
C VAL A 151 -12.87 -10.99 13.66
N THR A 152 -13.93 -11.12 12.86
CA THR A 152 -15.20 -11.72 13.30
C THR A 152 -15.00 -13.08 13.99
N ASP A 153 -14.16 -13.93 13.40
CA ASP A 153 -13.92 -15.30 13.88
C ASP A 153 -12.80 -15.41 14.93
N MET A 154 -12.06 -14.33 15.18
CA MET A 154 -10.90 -14.30 16.09
C MET A 154 -10.95 -13.14 17.11
N ALA A 155 -12.13 -12.55 17.32
CA ALA A 155 -12.30 -11.43 18.25
C ALA A 155 -11.88 -11.76 19.70
N GLY A 156 -11.81 -13.04 20.05
CA GLY A 156 -11.30 -13.52 21.35
C GLY A 156 -9.81 -13.27 21.57
N GLU A 157 -9.04 -12.99 20.52
CA GLU A 157 -7.61 -12.63 20.62
C GLU A 157 -7.39 -11.16 20.99
N PHE A 158 -8.45 -10.36 21.02
CA PHE A 158 -8.41 -8.91 21.19
C PHE A 158 -9.34 -8.42 22.32
N LEU A 159 -9.59 -9.26 23.33
CA LEU A 159 -10.53 -8.97 24.43
C LEU A 159 -10.13 -7.76 25.29
N GLU A 160 -8.86 -7.37 25.25
CA GLU A 160 -8.31 -6.19 25.91
C GLU A 160 -8.71 -4.87 25.23
N LEU A 161 -9.13 -4.91 23.97
CA LEU A 161 -9.52 -3.73 23.22
C LEU A 161 -10.98 -3.34 23.51
N PRO A 162 -11.29 -2.04 23.64
CA PRO A 162 -12.67 -1.59 23.77
C PRO A 162 -13.48 -1.97 22.52
N ARG A 163 -14.59 -2.68 22.75
CA ARG A 163 -15.56 -3.03 21.72
C ARG A 163 -16.59 -1.92 21.55
N VAL A 164 -16.80 -1.46 20.33
CA VAL A 164 -17.82 -0.48 19.95
C VAL A 164 -18.82 -1.15 19.01
N VAL A 165 -20.09 -1.22 19.43
CA VAL A 165 -21.22 -1.76 18.68
C VAL A 165 -21.93 -0.63 17.97
N ASP A 166 -22.12 -0.78 16.66
CA ASP A 166 -22.82 0.17 15.81
C ASP A 166 -24.24 -0.29 15.49
N SER A 167 -25.21 0.35 16.11
CA SER A 167 -26.63 0.05 15.94
C SER A 167 -27.20 0.62 14.63
N ASN A 168 -26.46 1.48 13.91
CA ASN A 168 -26.87 1.99 12.58
C ASN A 168 -26.51 1.05 11.43
N ASN A 169 -25.82 -0.06 11.70
CA ASN A 169 -25.43 -1.04 10.68
C ASN A 169 -24.63 -0.41 9.53
N LEU A 170 -23.65 0.45 9.85
CA LEU A 170 -22.69 0.98 8.88
C LEU A 170 -22.00 -0.17 8.12
N THR A 171 -22.07 -0.14 6.80
CA THR A 171 -21.31 -1.09 5.99
C THR A 171 -19.82 -0.75 6.04
N VAL A 172 -19.04 -1.60 6.71
CA VAL A 172 -17.59 -1.43 6.84
C VAL A 172 -16.88 -1.97 5.59
N LYS A 173 -15.95 -1.17 5.06
CA LYS A 173 -14.99 -1.59 4.03
C LYS A 173 -13.59 -1.51 4.60
N LEU A 174 -12.78 -2.55 4.41
CA LEU A 174 -11.38 -2.54 4.85
C LEU A 174 -10.60 -1.42 4.17
N ASN A 175 -9.57 -0.95 4.86
CA ASN A 175 -8.69 0.15 4.49
C ASN A 175 -9.44 1.47 4.25
N LYS A 176 -10.58 1.66 4.93
CA LYS A 176 -11.34 2.91 4.92
C LYS A 176 -11.52 3.43 6.33
N ARG A 177 -11.49 4.76 6.44
CA ARG A 177 -11.84 5.44 7.67
C ARG A 177 -13.33 5.28 7.93
N ILE A 178 -13.70 4.76 9.10
CA ILE A 178 -15.09 4.60 9.53
C ILE A 178 -15.45 5.51 10.70
N VAL A 179 -14.46 5.95 11.49
CA VAL A 179 -14.65 6.92 12.58
C VAL A 179 -13.55 7.99 12.55
N MET A 180 -13.79 9.11 13.24
CA MET A 180 -12.76 10.14 13.39
C MET A 180 -11.69 9.70 14.40
N PRO A 181 -10.43 10.14 14.28
CA PRO A 181 -9.38 9.84 15.26
C PRO A 181 -9.74 10.29 16.67
N SER A 182 -10.43 11.43 16.80
CA SER A 182 -10.90 11.95 18.08
C SER A 182 -11.86 11.00 18.79
N PHE A 183 -12.71 10.28 18.04
CA PHE A 183 -13.62 9.29 18.59
C PHE A 183 -12.86 8.07 19.13
N ALA A 184 -11.96 7.50 18.34
CA ALA A 184 -11.14 6.36 18.78
C ALA A 184 -10.30 6.72 20.02
N ALA A 185 -9.69 7.91 20.01
CA ALA A 185 -8.97 8.44 21.17
C ALA A 185 -9.88 8.66 22.38
N PHE A 186 -11.12 9.14 22.19
CA PHE A 186 -12.08 9.30 23.28
C PHE A 186 -12.38 7.95 23.95
N VAL A 187 -12.74 6.94 23.16
CA VAL A 187 -13.07 5.59 23.64
C VAL A 187 -11.88 4.97 24.37
N LEU A 188 -10.68 5.03 23.78
CA LEU A 188 -9.45 4.54 24.42
C LEU A 188 -9.20 5.22 25.77
N ASN A 189 -9.28 6.56 25.81
CA ASN A 189 -9.05 7.30 27.04
C ASN A 189 -10.07 6.96 28.13
N VAL A 190 -11.35 6.80 27.79
CA VAL A 190 -12.37 6.36 28.75
C VAL A 190 -12.04 4.94 29.23
N ASN A 191 -11.77 4.01 28.33
CA ASN A 191 -11.50 2.61 28.65
C ASN A 191 -10.28 2.45 29.57
N SER A 192 -9.20 3.18 29.32
CA SER A 192 -7.97 3.10 30.12
C SER A 192 -8.08 3.75 31.50
N ASN A 193 -9.02 4.67 31.73
CA ASN A 193 -9.05 5.47 32.96
C ASN A 193 -10.27 5.19 33.84
N ILE A 194 -11.37 4.68 33.30
CA ILE A 194 -12.64 4.61 34.03
C ILE A 194 -12.56 3.69 35.27
N GLU A 195 -11.91 2.53 35.16
CA GLU A 195 -11.78 1.60 36.28
C GLU A 195 -10.95 2.21 37.42
N GLY A 196 -9.79 2.79 37.11
CA GLY A 196 -8.94 3.43 38.12
C GLY A 196 -9.55 4.69 38.76
N LEU A 197 -10.41 5.42 38.05
CA LEU A 197 -11.00 6.67 38.54
C LEU A 197 -12.28 6.47 39.35
N VAL A 198 -13.13 5.52 38.93
CA VAL A 198 -14.49 5.34 39.48
C VAL A 198 -14.86 3.89 39.79
N ASN A 199 -13.92 2.94 39.66
CA ASN A 199 -14.13 1.51 39.94
C ASN A 199 -15.31 0.92 39.15
N LEU A 200 -15.42 1.29 37.88
CA LEU A 200 -16.39 0.73 36.95
C LEU A 200 -15.69 -0.03 35.83
N GLU A 201 -16.13 -1.25 35.60
CA GLU A 201 -15.63 -2.08 34.52
C GLU A 201 -16.45 -1.84 33.24
N PRO A 202 -15.81 -1.38 32.15
CA PRO A 202 -16.46 -1.23 30.86
C PRO A 202 -16.80 -2.61 30.26
N GLU A 203 -17.99 -2.76 29.68
CA GLU A 203 -18.39 -3.97 28.97
C GLU A 203 -18.31 -3.78 27.45
N TYR A 204 -19.00 -2.77 26.92
CA TYR A 204 -18.90 -2.34 25.52
C TYR A 204 -19.43 -0.93 25.35
N TYR A 205 -19.04 -0.29 24.25
CA TYR A 205 -19.55 0.98 23.81
C TYR A 205 -20.61 0.75 22.74
N GLU A 206 -21.63 1.59 22.68
CA GLU A 206 -22.71 1.53 21.70
C GLU A 206 -22.87 2.90 21.02
N VAL A 207 -22.87 2.88 19.69
CA VAL A 207 -23.20 4.03 18.84
C VAL A 207 -24.59 3.80 18.27
N VAL A 208 -25.55 4.59 18.73
CA VAL A 208 -26.97 4.41 18.38
C VAL A 208 -27.35 5.15 17.12
N GLU A 209 -26.89 6.40 16.96
CA GLU A 209 -27.21 7.27 15.82
C GLU A 209 -25.96 7.87 15.20
N THR A 210 -25.10 8.45 16.03
CA THR A 210 -23.90 9.15 15.57
C THR A 210 -22.75 8.91 16.52
N THR A 211 -21.52 9.04 16.01
CA THR A 211 -20.31 8.93 16.82
C THR A 211 -20.12 10.11 17.79
N VAL A 212 -20.93 11.16 17.72
CA VAL A 212 -20.94 12.26 18.68
C VAL A 212 -21.42 11.77 20.05
N ASP A 213 -22.37 10.85 20.06
CA ASP A 213 -22.95 10.29 21.27
C ASP A 213 -22.58 8.81 21.38
N VAL A 214 -21.87 8.45 22.46
CA VAL A 214 -21.53 7.05 22.74
C VAL A 214 -22.07 6.63 24.09
N ARG A 215 -22.64 5.43 24.16
CA ARG A 215 -23.09 4.82 25.42
C ARG A 215 -22.07 3.80 25.86
N LEU A 216 -21.49 3.96 27.03
CA LEU A 216 -20.70 2.90 27.66
C LEU A 216 -21.62 2.04 28.51
N HIS A 217 -21.84 0.79 28.10
CA HIS A 217 -22.46 -0.23 28.93
C HIS A 217 -21.42 -0.79 29.90
N THR A 218 -21.82 -0.93 31.16
CA THR A 218 -20.95 -1.39 32.25
C THR A 218 -21.38 -2.77 32.73
N LYS A 219 -20.46 -3.53 33.33
CA LYS A 219 -20.81 -4.82 33.97
C LYS A 219 -21.77 -4.68 35.17
N SER A 220 -22.04 -3.45 35.62
CA SER A 220 -23.02 -3.14 36.66
C SER A 220 -24.45 -2.94 36.12
N ASN A 221 -24.73 -3.32 34.87
CA ASN A 221 -26.06 -3.29 34.24
C ASN A 221 -26.72 -1.91 34.12
N TYR A 222 -25.93 -0.84 34.06
CA TYR A 222 -26.36 0.48 33.62
C TYR A 222 -25.37 1.04 32.60
N TYR A 223 -25.78 2.07 31.86
CA TYR A 223 -24.94 2.67 30.83
C TYR A 223 -24.72 4.17 31.04
N ILE A 224 -23.60 4.67 30.52
CA ILE A 224 -23.18 6.07 30.65
C ILE A 224 -23.16 6.70 29.27
N LYS A 225 -23.90 7.79 29.07
CA LYS A 225 -23.90 8.55 27.82
C LYS A 225 -22.83 9.63 27.87
N PHE A 226 -21.94 9.60 26.89
CA PHE A 226 -20.87 10.57 26.70
C PHE A 226 -21.06 11.35 25.41
N ASP A 227 -20.58 12.60 25.42
CA ASP A 227 -20.37 13.41 24.22
C ASP A 227 -18.89 13.30 23.82
N THR A 228 -18.60 12.65 22.70
CA THR A 228 -17.23 12.37 22.24
C THR A 228 -16.51 13.58 21.67
N MET A 229 -17.22 14.69 21.44
CA MET A 229 -16.64 15.96 21.03
C MET A 229 -16.10 16.76 22.22
N ARG A 230 -16.43 16.34 23.45
CA ARG A 230 -15.96 16.94 24.70
C ARG A 230 -14.81 16.13 25.31
N SER A 231 -14.10 16.76 26.24
CA SER A 231 -13.00 16.11 26.97
C SER A 231 -13.49 14.88 27.74
N SER A 232 -12.89 13.71 27.45
CA SER A 232 -13.12 12.47 28.20
C SER A 232 -12.72 12.64 29.67
N ALA A 233 -11.57 13.25 29.94
CA ALA A 233 -11.10 13.52 31.29
C ALA A 233 -12.11 14.33 32.11
N LYS A 234 -12.69 15.38 31.52
CA LYS A 234 -13.69 16.21 32.19
C LYS A 234 -14.97 15.43 32.49
N GLN A 235 -15.44 14.63 31.54
CA GLN A 235 -16.63 13.80 31.75
C GLN A 235 -16.40 12.70 32.78
N LEU A 236 -15.19 12.12 32.87
CA LEU A 236 -14.83 11.17 33.92
C LEU A 236 -14.76 11.81 35.31
N GLU A 237 -14.27 13.05 35.42
CA GLU A 237 -14.35 13.81 36.68
C GLU A 237 -15.80 14.06 37.11
N ASP A 238 -16.65 14.43 36.16
CA ASP A 238 -18.06 14.72 36.44
C ASP A 238 -18.80 13.41 36.81
N LEU A 239 -18.50 12.30 36.12
CA LEU A 239 -18.96 10.96 36.47
C LEU A 239 -18.59 10.58 37.89
N LYS A 240 -17.32 10.81 38.29
CA LYS A 240 -16.83 10.52 39.64
C LYS A 240 -17.66 11.25 40.70
N LYS A 241 -17.97 12.53 40.48
CA LYS A 241 -18.81 13.32 41.40
C LYS A 241 -20.22 12.74 41.50
N VAL A 242 -20.83 12.41 40.36
CA VAL A 242 -22.17 11.82 40.32
C VAL A 242 -22.21 10.49 41.08
N LEU A 243 -21.24 9.61 40.87
CA LEU A 243 -21.19 8.32 41.55
C LEU A 243 -20.96 8.46 43.05
N VAL A 244 -20.07 9.36 43.49
CA VAL A 244 -19.84 9.61 44.92
C VAL A 244 -21.13 10.07 45.61
N GLU A 245 -21.93 10.92 44.96
CA GLU A 245 -23.14 11.49 45.56
C GLU A 245 -24.38 10.62 45.39
N LYS A 246 -24.50 9.89 44.27
CA LYS A 246 -25.77 9.29 43.80
C LYS A 246 -25.69 7.81 43.47
N SER A 247 -24.53 7.15 43.57
CA SER A 247 -24.37 5.74 43.18
C SER A 247 -25.50 4.78 43.64
N PRO A 248 -25.98 4.83 44.90
CA PRO A 248 -27.01 3.88 45.38
C PRO A 248 -28.38 3.98 44.68
N VAL A 249 -28.65 5.07 43.95
CA VAL A 249 -29.95 5.31 43.30
C VAL A 249 -29.90 5.18 41.77
N ILE A 250 -28.74 4.86 41.20
CA ILE A 250 -28.57 4.74 39.74
C ILE A 250 -28.89 3.31 39.34
N THR A 251 -29.86 3.14 38.45
CA THR A 251 -30.40 1.82 38.07
C THR A 251 -30.41 1.56 36.57
N GLU A 252 -30.37 2.60 35.75
CA GLU A 252 -30.50 2.50 34.29
C GLU A 252 -29.40 3.26 33.55
N TYR A 253 -29.19 4.54 33.86
CA TYR A 253 -28.20 5.35 33.13
C TYR A 253 -27.67 6.57 33.86
N ILE A 254 -26.54 7.09 33.35
CA ILE A 254 -25.99 8.42 33.64
C ILE A 254 -25.75 9.14 32.31
N ASP A 255 -26.27 10.35 32.15
CA ASP A 255 -26.09 11.18 30.95
C ASP A 255 -25.21 12.39 31.27
N LEU A 256 -24.00 12.40 30.70
CA LEU A 256 -22.96 13.40 30.93
C LEU A 256 -22.79 14.37 29.75
N ARG A 257 -23.63 14.24 28.72
CA ARG A 257 -23.51 15.00 27.46
C ARG A 257 -23.72 16.50 27.66
N VAL A 258 -24.48 16.90 28.68
CA VAL A 258 -24.74 18.32 28.97
C VAL A 258 -23.66 18.88 29.91
N PRO A 259 -22.90 19.91 29.51
CA PRO A 259 -21.87 20.48 30.38
C PRO A 259 -22.45 21.01 31.70
N GLY A 260 -21.88 20.58 32.83
CA GLY A 260 -22.29 21.02 34.15
C GLY A 260 -23.56 20.35 34.71
N TRP A 261 -24.19 19.47 33.94
CA TRP A 261 -25.39 18.74 34.37
C TRP A 261 -25.19 17.24 34.16
N ALA A 262 -25.74 16.45 35.08
CA ALA A 262 -25.83 15.01 34.94
C ALA A 262 -27.26 14.57 35.19
N TYR A 263 -27.83 13.83 34.24
CA TYR A 263 -29.14 13.20 34.40
C TYR A 263 -28.92 11.72 34.67
N TYR A 264 -29.63 11.16 35.64
CA TYR A 264 -29.49 9.75 35.96
C TYR A 264 -30.84 9.15 36.30
N LYS A 265 -30.91 7.83 36.13
CA LYS A 265 -32.02 6.98 36.52
C LYS A 265 -31.46 5.66 37.00
#